data_AF-A0AAJ3CWN5-F1
#
_entry.id   AF-A0AAJ3CWN5-F1
#
_cell.length_a   1.000
_cell.length_b   1.000
_cell.length_c   1.000
_cell.angle_alpha   90.00
_cell.angle_beta   90.00
_cell.angle_gamma   90.00
#
_symmetry.space_group_name_H-M   'P 1'
#
loop_
_entity.id
_entity.type
_entity.pdbx_description
1 polymer ?
#
loop_
_entity_poly.entity_id
_entity_poly.type
_entity_poly.pdbx_seq_one_letter_code
_entity_poly.pdbx_strand_id
1 'polypeptide(L)'
;MKSLAEIRAHLKAEQEKAEAQKNGTFTGERKADSFLAFWNVPYNEPLNLRFLPDADESNPFFWRERDMINLTFNGVVGMHTDKVTVQVPCNEMWVPKSCPVLKEVRQWFQSANETGNEELKAMAGRYWKKKTYLMQCFIAPDSVAVKDDIAPENPIRRILANKDIFDKVKSILLNPGIKESPTHYVQGRDFGIVKTKNGGGYNSYDMSQFSMSERPLNEEELAAIEKYGLYNLNDFMPKQPTPEELKAIEEMFEASVNGEAYDPARWAFAYRPAGVPKPNSGTVTESKPTPAPVQQESEPAPVAPTAPVTPAPQAAPVTSVATPAATTPEAPKEQLSASALVARLKQQGK
;
A
#
# COMPACT_ATOMS: atom_id res chain seq x y z
N MET A 1 -3.87 -33.39 -25.07
CA MET A 1 -2.49 -33.34 -24.53
C MET A 1 -1.86 -32.04 -25.01
N LYS A 2 -1.19 -31.28 -24.15
CA LYS A 2 -0.45 -30.09 -24.60
C LYS A 2 0.70 -30.54 -25.52
N SER A 3 0.89 -29.84 -26.62
CA SER A 3 1.99 -30.10 -27.55
C SER A 3 3.34 -29.80 -26.87
N LEU A 4 4.41 -30.44 -27.34
CA LEU A 4 5.77 -30.18 -26.84
C LEU A 4 6.18 -28.72 -26.99
N ALA A 5 5.61 -27.99 -27.96
CA ALA A 5 5.84 -26.56 -28.14
C ALA A 5 5.18 -25.73 -27.02
N GLU A 6 3.95 -26.05 -26.63
CA GLU A 6 3.25 -25.39 -25.53
C GLU A 6 3.88 -25.69 -24.17
N ILE A 7 4.39 -26.92 -23.97
CA ILE A 7 5.10 -27.30 -22.75
C ILE A 7 6.43 -26.53 -22.64
N ARG A 8 7.19 -26.39 -23.74
CA ARG A 8 8.42 -25.60 -23.77
C ARG A 8 8.15 -24.11 -23.55
N ALA A 9 7.08 -23.57 -24.13
CA ALA A 9 6.67 -22.20 -23.90
C ALA A 9 6.27 -21.97 -22.44
N HIS A 10 5.56 -22.92 -21.81
CA HIS A 10 5.20 -22.85 -20.40
C HIS A 10 6.42 -22.92 -19.48
N LEU A 11 7.36 -23.84 -19.73
CA LEU A 11 8.59 -23.96 -18.94
C LEU A 11 9.48 -22.73 -19.08
N LYS A 12 9.57 -22.16 -20.28
CA LYS A 12 10.30 -20.91 -20.53
C LYS A 12 9.64 -19.74 -19.80
N ALA A 13 8.31 -19.62 -19.85
CA ALA A 13 7.57 -18.62 -19.10
C ALA A 13 7.70 -18.80 -17.57
N GLU A 14 7.77 -20.04 -17.08
CA GLU A 14 8.04 -20.33 -15.66
C GLU A 14 9.46 -19.94 -15.26
N GLN A 15 10.46 -20.18 -16.11
CA GLN A 15 11.84 -19.73 -15.87
C GLN A 15 11.95 -18.20 -15.89
N GLU A 16 11.34 -17.53 -16.88
CA GLU A 16 11.31 -16.06 -16.96
C GLU A 16 10.57 -15.45 -15.75
N LYS A 17 9.50 -16.09 -15.27
CA LYS A 17 8.80 -15.72 -14.02
C LYS A 17 9.69 -15.90 -12.79
N ALA A 18 10.42 -17.01 -12.69
CA ALA A 18 11.33 -17.27 -11.59
C ALA A 18 12.52 -16.28 -11.57
N GLU A 19 13.05 -15.91 -12.74
CA GLU A 19 14.12 -14.91 -12.88
C GLU A 19 13.62 -13.49 -12.58
N ALA A 20 12.42 -13.12 -13.05
CA ALA A 20 11.80 -11.83 -12.72
C ALA A 20 11.44 -11.70 -11.24
N GLN A 21 11.03 -12.79 -10.57
CA GLN A 21 10.83 -12.84 -9.12
C GLN A 21 12.13 -12.67 -8.34
N LYS A 22 13.22 -13.29 -8.81
CA LYS A 22 14.54 -13.20 -8.18
C LYS A 22 15.17 -11.81 -8.31
N ASN A 23 14.89 -11.09 -9.40
CA ASN A 23 15.44 -9.76 -9.67
C ASN A 23 14.59 -8.60 -9.13
N GLY A 24 13.53 -8.88 -8.36
CA GLY A 24 12.66 -7.84 -7.76
C GLY A 24 11.87 -7.03 -8.79
N THR A 25 11.88 -7.42 -10.06
CA THR A 25 11.14 -6.78 -11.17
C THR A 25 9.79 -7.43 -11.43
N PHE A 26 9.34 -8.34 -10.56
CA PHE A 26 7.98 -8.89 -10.61
C PHE A 26 6.94 -7.82 -10.23
N THR A 27 6.60 -6.96 -11.19
CA THR A 27 5.26 -6.41 -11.27
C THR A 27 4.37 -7.59 -11.62
N GLY A 28 3.69 -8.17 -10.63
CA GLY A 28 2.81 -9.32 -10.89
C GLY A 28 1.91 -9.04 -12.09
N GLU A 29 1.79 -10.02 -13.00
CA GLU A 29 0.89 -9.94 -14.16
C GLU A 29 -0.43 -9.29 -13.71
N ARG A 30 -0.72 -8.08 -14.21
CA ARG A 30 -2.00 -7.43 -13.91
C ARG A 30 -3.09 -8.35 -14.44
N LYS A 31 -3.85 -8.95 -13.51
CA LYS A 31 -4.99 -9.80 -13.84
C LYS A 31 -6.22 -8.93 -14.01
N ALA A 32 -7.18 -9.42 -14.78
CA ALA A 32 -8.50 -8.82 -14.81
C ALA A 32 -9.07 -8.76 -13.39
N ASP A 33 -9.47 -7.56 -12.96
CA ASP A 33 -9.99 -7.31 -11.62
C ASP A 33 -11.23 -6.42 -11.72
N SER A 34 -12.28 -6.79 -11.01
CA SER A 34 -13.48 -5.96 -10.88
C SER A 34 -13.17 -4.64 -10.18
N PHE A 35 -12.06 -4.55 -9.43
CA PHE A 35 -11.60 -3.28 -8.89
C PHE A 35 -11.21 -2.28 -9.99
N LEU A 36 -11.87 -1.11 -10.00
CA LEU A 36 -11.65 -0.05 -10.98
C LEU A 36 -10.85 1.10 -10.34
N ALA A 37 -9.63 1.27 -10.82
CA ALA A 37 -8.70 2.32 -10.38
C ALA A 37 -9.05 3.68 -11.03
N PHE A 38 -10.17 4.29 -10.63
CA PHE A 38 -10.69 5.54 -11.23
C PHE A 38 -9.68 6.70 -11.25
N TRP A 39 -8.65 6.68 -10.40
CA TRP A 39 -7.60 7.71 -10.39
C TRP A 39 -6.67 7.66 -11.62
N ASN A 40 -6.76 6.63 -12.46
CA ASN A 40 -6.00 6.49 -13.71
C ASN A 40 -6.69 7.15 -14.91
N VAL A 41 -7.83 7.82 -14.72
CA VAL A 41 -8.49 8.61 -15.77
C VAL A 41 -7.65 9.83 -16.16
N PRO A 42 -7.75 10.30 -17.42
CA PRO A 42 -7.15 11.56 -17.84
C PRO A 42 -7.81 12.76 -17.15
N TYR A 43 -7.15 13.91 -17.22
CA TYR A 43 -7.63 15.13 -16.58
C TYR A 43 -8.79 15.75 -17.37
N ASN A 44 -9.78 16.27 -16.65
CA ASN A 44 -10.94 17.00 -17.20
C ASN A 44 -11.85 16.17 -18.13
N GLU A 45 -11.68 14.85 -18.15
CA GLU A 45 -12.56 13.94 -18.89
C GLU A 45 -13.35 13.09 -17.90
N PRO A 46 -14.68 12.98 -18.06
CA PRO A 46 -15.52 12.27 -17.11
C PRO A 46 -15.45 10.75 -17.30
N LEU A 47 -15.26 10.03 -16.19
CA LEU A 47 -15.58 8.61 -16.08
C LEU A 47 -16.98 8.51 -15.47
N ASN A 48 -17.97 8.14 -16.28
CA ASN A 48 -19.36 8.06 -15.85
C ASN A 48 -19.64 6.68 -15.27
N LEU A 49 -20.06 6.65 -14.01
CA LEU A 49 -20.33 5.42 -13.28
C LEU A 49 -21.80 5.30 -12.93
N ARG A 50 -22.38 4.14 -13.21
CA ARG A 50 -23.74 3.78 -12.80
C ARG A 50 -23.68 2.98 -11.52
N PHE A 51 -23.92 3.60 -10.37
CA PHE A 51 -23.91 2.89 -9.08
C PHE A 51 -25.03 1.85 -9.00
N LEU A 52 -24.73 0.72 -8.35
CA LEU A 52 -25.65 -0.39 -8.13
C LEU A 52 -25.86 -0.60 -6.62
N PRO A 53 -27.01 -1.15 -6.19
CA PRO A 53 -27.28 -1.42 -4.77
C PRO A 53 -26.33 -2.51 -4.23
N ASP A 54 -26.20 -2.62 -2.90
CA ASP A 54 -25.50 -3.76 -2.27
C ASP A 54 -26.35 -5.03 -2.45
N ALA A 55 -25.72 -6.20 -2.60
CA ALA A 55 -26.45 -7.47 -2.61
C ALA A 55 -27.00 -7.83 -1.22
N ASP A 56 -26.40 -7.27 -0.16
CA ASP A 56 -26.93 -7.39 1.19
C ASP A 56 -28.10 -6.41 1.40
N GLU A 57 -29.32 -6.95 1.35
CA GLU A 57 -30.57 -6.19 1.56
C GLU A 57 -30.68 -5.55 2.95
N SER A 58 -29.90 -6.02 3.94
CA SER A 58 -29.88 -5.41 5.28
C SER A 58 -29.10 -4.09 5.32
N ASN A 59 -28.26 -3.83 4.31
CA ASN A 59 -27.54 -2.57 4.18
C ASN A 59 -28.44 -1.50 3.55
N PRO A 60 -28.84 -0.45 4.29
CA PRO A 60 -29.69 0.61 3.72
C PRO A 60 -28.94 1.50 2.73
N PHE A 61 -27.61 1.39 2.66
CA PHE A 61 -26.77 2.15 1.78
C PHE A 61 -26.20 1.27 0.67
N PHE A 62 -25.94 1.85 -0.50
CA PHE A 62 -25.25 1.15 -1.59
C PHE A 62 -23.72 1.20 -1.49
N TRP A 63 -23.20 1.50 -0.29
CA TRP A 63 -21.78 1.53 0.00
C TRP A 63 -21.46 0.92 1.36
N ARG A 64 -20.18 0.62 1.57
CA ARG A 64 -19.61 0.26 2.88
C ARG A 64 -18.44 1.18 3.22
N GLU A 65 -18.36 1.58 4.47
CA GLU A 65 -17.26 2.43 4.96
C GLU A 65 -16.08 1.60 5.44
N ARG A 66 -14.87 1.96 5.02
CA ARG A 66 -13.63 1.31 5.41
C ARG A 66 -12.62 2.34 5.89
N ASP A 67 -12.15 2.18 7.12
CA ASP A 67 -11.11 3.00 7.72
C ASP A 67 -9.77 2.25 7.66
N MET A 68 -8.83 2.75 6.85
CA MET A 68 -7.46 2.21 6.73
C MET A 68 -6.43 3.20 7.25
N ILE A 69 -5.32 2.71 7.77
CA ILE A 69 -4.17 3.50 8.22
C ILE A 69 -2.98 3.14 7.32
N ASN A 70 -2.23 4.15 6.87
CA ASN A 70 -1.03 3.94 6.09
C ASN A 70 0.19 4.03 7.00
N LEU A 71 0.99 2.97 7.04
CA LEU A 71 2.28 2.93 7.74
C LEU A 71 3.39 2.97 6.68
N THR A 72 4.38 3.84 6.85
CA THR A 72 5.44 4.08 5.85
C THR A 72 6.80 3.71 6.42
N PHE A 73 7.51 2.81 5.75
CA PHE A 73 8.80 2.28 6.18
C PHE A 73 9.91 2.70 5.23
N ASN A 74 11.14 2.76 5.73
CA ASN A 74 12.33 3.07 4.94
C ASN A 74 12.89 1.82 4.26
N GLY A 75 12.08 1.23 3.36
CA GLY A 75 12.42 0.00 2.64
C GLY A 75 11.96 -1.26 3.36
N VAL A 76 12.48 -2.41 2.92
CA VAL A 76 12.20 -3.75 3.46
C VAL A 76 13.49 -4.36 3.99
N VAL A 77 13.43 -4.99 5.17
CA VAL A 77 14.59 -5.66 5.76
C VAL A 77 15.18 -6.67 4.78
N GLY A 78 16.49 -6.61 4.56
CA GLY A 78 17.20 -7.48 3.62
C GLY A 78 17.09 -7.09 2.15
N MET A 79 16.42 -5.97 1.82
CA MET A 79 16.33 -5.45 0.45
C MET A 79 16.67 -3.96 0.43
N HIS A 80 17.45 -3.53 -0.57
CA HIS A 80 17.58 -2.09 -0.86
C HIS A 80 16.38 -1.65 -1.68
N THR A 81 15.35 -1.16 -1.00
CA THR A 81 14.14 -0.63 -1.62
C THR A 81 13.85 0.79 -1.17
N ASP A 82 13.19 1.55 -2.05
CA ASP A 82 12.59 2.82 -1.69
C ASP A 82 11.55 2.66 -0.58
N LYS A 83 11.06 3.79 -0.05
CA LYS A 83 10.03 3.79 0.98
C LYS A 83 8.83 2.93 0.57
N VAL A 84 8.42 2.02 1.44
CA VAL A 84 7.25 1.17 1.23
C VAL A 84 6.12 1.59 2.14
N THR A 85 4.87 1.46 1.68
CA THR A 85 3.69 1.73 2.47
C THR A 85 2.89 0.45 2.69
N VAL A 86 2.51 0.18 3.92
CA VAL A 86 1.60 -0.89 4.31
C VAL A 86 0.28 -0.27 4.74
N GLN A 87 -0.83 -0.81 4.23
CA GLN A 87 -2.17 -0.40 4.66
C GLN A 87 -2.69 -1.40 5.69
N VAL A 88 -3.10 -0.89 6.86
CA VAL A 88 -3.68 -1.70 7.94
C VAL A 88 -5.09 -1.21 8.26
N PRO A 89 -6.04 -2.11 8.58
CA PRO A 89 -7.39 -1.70 8.97
C PRO A 89 -7.40 -1.06 10.36
N CYS A 90 -8.24 -0.06 10.55
CA CYS A 90 -8.46 0.55 11.86
C CYS A 90 -9.48 -0.26 12.68
N ASN A 91 -9.08 -0.80 13.82
CA ASN A 91 -9.97 -1.63 14.67
C ASN A 91 -11.24 -0.91 15.17
N GLU A 92 -11.24 0.43 15.16
CA GLU A 92 -12.43 1.22 15.49
C GLU A 92 -13.61 1.04 14.53
N MET A 93 -13.42 0.38 13.39
CA MET A 93 -14.52 -0.06 12.55
C MET A 93 -15.44 -1.08 13.25
N TRP A 94 -14.91 -1.87 14.17
CA TRP A 94 -15.67 -2.90 14.90
C TRP A 94 -15.90 -2.52 16.36
N VAL A 95 -14.84 -2.06 17.04
CA VAL A 95 -14.91 -1.73 18.47
C VAL A 95 -14.47 -0.28 18.67
N PRO A 96 -15.34 0.63 19.11
CA PRO A 96 -14.99 2.04 19.31
C PRO A 96 -13.76 2.21 20.21
N LYS A 97 -12.85 3.13 19.85
CA LYS A 97 -11.61 3.47 20.59
C LYS A 97 -10.64 2.31 20.84
N SER A 98 -10.72 1.21 20.08
CA SER A 98 -9.87 0.03 20.24
C SER A 98 -8.60 0.02 19.38
N CYS A 99 -8.39 1.02 18.52
CA CYS A 99 -7.22 1.05 17.63
C CYS A 99 -5.98 1.59 18.39
N PRO A 100 -4.88 0.81 18.50
CA PRO A 100 -3.68 1.23 19.21
C PRO A 100 -3.04 2.47 18.56
N VAL A 101 -2.99 2.53 17.23
CA VAL A 101 -2.43 3.67 16.50
C VAL A 101 -3.21 4.96 16.78
N LEU A 102 -4.54 4.94 16.69
CA LEU A 102 -5.34 6.14 16.89
C LEU A 102 -5.41 6.58 18.37
N LYS A 103 -5.11 5.70 19.32
CA LYS A 103 -4.94 6.09 20.73
C LYS A 103 -3.78 7.08 20.87
N GLU A 104 -2.62 6.74 20.29
CA GLU A 104 -1.42 7.58 20.32
C GLU A 104 -1.57 8.83 19.44
N VAL A 105 -2.03 8.67 18.20
CA VAL A 105 -2.16 9.79 17.25
C VAL A 105 -3.12 10.88 17.76
N ARG A 106 -4.16 10.53 18.53
CA ARG A 106 -5.03 11.53 19.19
C ARG A 106 -4.29 12.35 20.23
N GLN A 107 -3.44 11.72 21.05
CA GLN A 107 -2.61 12.44 22.02
C GLN A 107 -1.61 13.36 21.33
N TRP A 108 -1.13 12.97 20.15
CA TRP A 108 -0.24 13.80 19.33
C TRP A 108 -0.97 15.02 18.79
N PHE A 109 -2.17 14.86 18.25
CA PHE A 109 -3.00 15.99 17.84
C PHE A 109 -3.32 16.93 19.00
N GLN A 110 -3.69 16.39 20.16
CA GLN A 110 -3.93 17.19 21.36
C GLN A 110 -2.67 17.99 21.75
N SER A 111 -1.54 17.29 21.88
CA SER A 111 -0.26 17.92 22.21
C SER A 111 0.16 18.97 21.19
N ALA A 112 -0.04 18.71 19.90
CA ALA A 112 0.30 19.63 18.82
C ALA A 112 -0.59 20.88 18.83
N ASN A 113 -1.88 20.73 19.15
CA ASN A 113 -2.79 21.86 19.28
C ASN A 113 -2.51 22.71 20.53
N GLU A 114 -2.14 22.07 21.65
CA GLU A 114 -1.77 22.76 22.90
C GLU A 114 -0.44 23.53 22.77
N THR A 115 0.53 22.97 22.05
CA THR A 115 1.88 23.54 21.89
C THR A 115 2.06 24.37 20.62
N GLY A 116 1.11 24.32 19.68
CA GLY A 116 1.28 24.93 18.35
C GLY A 116 2.31 24.23 17.45
N ASN A 117 2.74 23.01 17.78
CA ASN A 117 3.76 22.28 17.03
C ASN A 117 3.19 21.72 15.70
N GLU A 118 3.49 22.40 14.59
CA GLU A 118 3.03 22.01 13.25
C GLU A 118 3.65 20.69 12.75
N GLU A 119 4.88 20.36 13.15
CA GLU A 119 5.54 19.12 12.74
C GLU A 119 4.86 17.90 13.36
N LEU A 120 4.54 17.97 14.65
CA LEU A 120 3.81 16.93 15.36
C LEU A 120 2.39 16.78 14.80
N LYS A 121 1.74 17.89 14.43
CA LYS A 121 0.44 17.87 13.74
C LYS A 121 0.52 17.19 12.38
N ALA A 122 1.56 17.50 11.59
CA ALA A 122 1.79 16.88 10.30
C ALA A 122 2.12 15.39 10.44
N MET A 123 2.89 15.00 11.46
CA MET A 123 3.19 13.61 11.78
C MET A 123 1.92 12.85 12.18
N ALA A 124 1.10 13.42 13.06
CA ALA A 124 -0.20 12.84 13.45
C ALA A 124 -1.12 12.67 12.24
N GLY A 125 -1.14 13.64 11.31
CA GLY A 125 -1.89 13.57 10.06
C GLY A 125 -1.48 12.43 9.13
N ARG A 126 -0.20 12.04 9.11
CA ARG A 126 0.28 10.90 8.29
C ARG A 126 -0.29 9.56 8.75
N TYR A 127 -0.47 9.39 10.06
CA TYR A 127 -0.96 8.17 10.69
C TYR A 127 -2.44 8.19 11.02
N TRP A 128 -3.15 9.27 10.67
CA TRP A 128 -4.59 9.32 10.84
C TRP A 128 -5.29 8.35 9.89
N LYS A 129 -6.41 7.78 10.36
CA LYS A 129 -7.22 6.88 9.54
C LYS A 129 -7.77 7.60 8.32
N LYS A 130 -7.66 6.94 7.16
CA LYS A 130 -8.27 7.33 5.90
C LYS A 130 -9.56 6.56 5.72
N LYS A 131 -10.68 7.29 5.67
CA LYS A 131 -11.99 6.74 5.36
C LYS A 131 -12.14 6.61 3.85
N THR A 132 -12.50 5.41 3.42
CA THR A 132 -12.77 5.05 2.02
C THR A 132 -14.15 4.40 1.94
N TYR A 133 -14.81 4.54 0.81
CA TYR A 133 -16.17 4.08 0.61
C TYR A 133 -16.20 3.08 -0.54
N LEU A 134 -16.46 1.82 -0.21
CA LEU A 134 -16.58 0.75 -1.18
C LEU A 134 -17.95 0.81 -1.82
N MET A 135 -18.00 0.90 -3.15
CA MET A 135 -19.22 0.91 -3.96
C MET A 135 -19.04 -0.03 -5.15
N GLN A 136 -20.15 -0.51 -5.70
CA GLN A 136 -20.17 -1.22 -6.98
C GLN A 136 -20.93 -0.45 -8.06
N CYS A 137 -20.50 -0.60 -9.31
CA CYS A 137 -21.00 0.19 -10.42
C CYS A 137 -20.76 -0.47 -11.78
N PHE A 138 -21.50 -0.05 -12.80
CA PHE A 138 -21.09 -0.18 -14.19
C PHE A 138 -20.31 1.05 -14.66
N ILE A 139 -19.50 0.87 -15.69
CA ILE A 139 -18.92 1.97 -16.47
C ILE A 139 -19.94 2.32 -17.55
N ALA A 140 -20.45 3.56 -17.56
CA ALA A 140 -21.44 3.98 -18.53
C ALA A 140 -20.81 4.11 -19.94
N PRO A 141 -21.58 3.92 -21.03
CA PRO A 141 -21.03 3.87 -22.40
C PRO A 141 -20.30 5.13 -22.88
N ASP A 142 -20.60 6.29 -22.32
CA ASP A 142 -20.00 7.59 -22.66
C ASP A 142 -18.77 7.94 -21.80
N SER A 143 -18.23 6.97 -21.07
CA SER A 143 -17.09 7.15 -20.17
C SER A 143 -15.75 7.19 -20.89
N VAL A 144 -14.81 7.94 -20.31
CA VAL A 144 -13.40 7.84 -20.67
C VAL A 144 -12.79 6.49 -20.25
N ALA A 145 -11.85 6.00 -21.05
CA ALA A 145 -11.09 4.81 -20.73
C ALA A 145 -10.20 5.02 -19.50
N VAL A 146 -10.16 4.03 -18.60
CA VAL A 146 -9.26 4.03 -17.46
C VAL A 146 -7.93 3.42 -17.87
N LYS A 147 -6.83 4.17 -17.71
CA LYS A 147 -5.50 3.67 -18.06
C LYS A 147 -5.15 2.44 -17.23
N ASP A 148 -4.55 1.45 -17.90
CA ASP A 148 -4.13 0.17 -17.34
C ASP A 148 -5.29 -0.71 -16.82
N ASP A 149 -6.52 -0.39 -17.20
CA ASP A 149 -7.68 -1.20 -16.85
C ASP A 149 -7.75 -2.47 -17.71
N ILE A 150 -7.95 -3.61 -17.07
CA ILE A 150 -8.16 -4.90 -17.71
C ILE A 150 -9.55 -5.37 -17.27
N ALA A 151 -10.54 -5.12 -18.12
CA ALA A 151 -11.93 -5.44 -17.82
C ALA A 151 -12.12 -6.95 -17.58
N PRO A 152 -12.73 -7.36 -16.47
CA PRO A 152 -13.10 -8.75 -16.22
C PRO A 152 -14.34 -9.17 -17.03
N GLU A 153 -14.62 -10.48 -17.05
CA GLU A 153 -15.81 -11.02 -17.74
C GLU A 153 -17.11 -10.49 -17.13
N ASN A 154 -17.16 -10.32 -15.80
CA ASN A 154 -18.27 -9.65 -15.14
C ASN A 154 -18.09 -8.12 -15.24
N PRO A 155 -18.95 -7.39 -15.99
CA PRO A 155 -18.80 -5.96 -16.18
C PRO A 155 -19.08 -5.12 -14.91
N ILE A 156 -19.63 -5.72 -13.85
CA ILE A 156 -19.80 -5.05 -12.56
C ILE A 156 -18.42 -4.78 -11.95
N ARG A 157 -18.14 -3.50 -11.72
CA ARG A 157 -16.90 -3.00 -11.13
C ARG A 157 -17.11 -2.60 -9.68
N ARG A 158 -16.00 -2.52 -8.94
CA ARG A 158 -15.96 -2.02 -7.56
C ARG A 158 -14.98 -0.87 -7.48
N ILE A 159 -15.35 0.20 -6.80
CA ILE A 159 -14.47 1.36 -6.57
C ILE A 159 -14.30 1.61 -5.06
N LEU A 160 -13.20 2.25 -4.71
CA LEU A 160 -12.94 2.76 -3.37
C LEU A 160 -12.91 4.28 -3.41
N ALA A 161 -14.08 4.91 -3.28
CA ALA A 161 -14.22 6.36 -3.31
C ALA A 161 -13.52 6.99 -2.09
N ASN A 162 -12.87 8.13 -2.34
CA ASN A 162 -12.34 8.99 -1.27
C ASN A 162 -13.46 9.90 -0.74
N LYS A 163 -13.14 10.69 0.29
CA LYS A 163 -14.10 11.62 0.90
C LYS A 163 -14.69 12.63 -0.09
N ASP A 164 -13.88 13.21 -0.97
CA ASP A 164 -14.33 14.21 -1.95
C ASP A 164 -15.45 13.66 -2.85
N ILE A 165 -15.25 12.47 -3.42
CA ILE A 165 -16.27 11.79 -4.23
C ILE A 165 -17.49 11.44 -3.37
N PHE A 166 -17.25 10.88 -2.19
CA PHE A 166 -18.32 10.43 -1.32
C PHE A 166 -19.24 11.56 -0.86
N ASP A 167 -18.72 12.75 -0.57
CA ASP A 167 -19.56 13.88 -0.15
C ASP A 167 -20.55 14.29 -1.26
N LYS A 168 -20.14 14.20 -2.53
CA LYS A 168 -21.03 14.42 -3.68
C LYS A 168 -22.06 13.30 -3.79
N VAL A 169 -21.64 12.04 -3.63
CA VAL A 169 -22.54 10.87 -3.58
C VAL A 169 -23.57 10.99 -2.46
N LYS A 170 -23.18 11.49 -1.30
CA LYS A 170 -24.08 11.72 -0.17
C LYS A 170 -25.04 12.89 -0.43
N SER A 171 -24.58 13.96 -1.06
CA SER A 171 -25.39 15.17 -1.26
C SER A 171 -26.65 14.94 -2.10
N ILE A 172 -26.62 14.04 -3.09
CA ILE A 172 -27.80 13.77 -3.91
C ILE A 172 -28.91 13.08 -3.10
N LEU A 173 -28.53 12.26 -2.12
CA LEU A 173 -29.47 11.52 -1.27
C LEU A 173 -30.19 12.43 -0.27
N LEU A 174 -29.61 13.61 0.00
CA LEU A 174 -30.20 14.61 0.88
C LEU A 174 -31.04 15.64 0.10
N ASN A 175 -31.08 15.56 -1.24
CA ASN A 175 -31.80 16.50 -2.07
C ASN A 175 -33.30 16.13 -2.14
N PRO A 176 -34.22 16.97 -1.64
CA PRO A 176 -35.65 16.68 -1.65
C PRO A 176 -36.27 16.65 -3.05
N GLY A 177 -35.58 17.17 -4.08
CA GLY A 177 -36.01 17.11 -5.47
C GLY A 177 -35.75 15.76 -6.15
N ILE A 178 -34.98 14.86 -5.52
CA ILE A 178 -34.66 13.53 -6.04
C ILE A 178 -35.67 12.53 -5.47
N LYS A 179 -36.46 11.92 -6.34
CA LYS A 179 -37.51 10.97 -5.95
C LYS A 179 -36.99 9.55 -5.77
N GLU A 180 -36.13 9.12 -6.68
CA GLU A 180 -35.60 7.76 -6.71
C GLU A 180 -34.11 7.72 -6.35
N SER A 181 -33.69 6.59 -5.77
CA SER A 181 -32.28 6.35 -5.47
C SER A 181 -31.42 6.45 -6.73
N PRO A 182 -30.20 7.01 -6.67
CA PRO A 182 -29.25 6.97 -7.78
C PRO A 182 -28.98 5.56 -8.29
N THR A 183 -29.19 4.51 -7.48
CA THR A 183 -28.98 3.11 -7.87
C THR A 183 -30.20 2.43 -8.50
N HIS A 184 -31.35 3.11 -8.58
CA HIS A 184 -32.59 2.55 -9.11
C HIS A 184 -32.42 2.08 -10.56
N TYR A 185 -32.88 0.90 -10.95
CA TYR A 185 -32.61 0.33 -12.29
C TYR A 185 -33.21 1.12 -13.45
N VAL A 186 -34.41 1.69 -13.28
CA VAL A 186 -35.09 2.49 -14.33
C VAL A 186 -34.78 3.99 -14.23
N GLN A 187 -34.90 4.59 -13.03
CA GLN A 187 -34.82 6.04 -12.81
C GLN A 187 -33.55 6.49 -12.07
N GLY A 188 -32.52 5.65 -12.03
CA GLY A 188 -31.27 6.03 -11.40
C GLY A 188 -30.43 6.96 -12.29
N ARG A 189 -29.26 7.35 -11.80
CA ARG A 189 -28.44 8.42 -12.40
C ARG A 189 -26.98 8.00 -12.45
N ASP A 190 -26.30 8.41 -13.51
CA ASP A 190 -24.85 8.24 -13.62
C ASP A 190 -24.13 9.32 -12.80
N PHE A 191 -22.95 8.95 -12.29
CA PHE A 191 -22.04 9.83 -11.59
C PHE A 191 -20.76 10.00 -12.38
N GLY A 192 -20.49 11.22 -12.86
CA GLY A 192 -19.26 11.54 -13.58
C GLY A 192 -18.13 11.85 -12.62
N ILE A 193 -17.13 10.98 -12.54
CA ILE A 193 -15.86 11.26 -11.85
C ILE A 193 -15.00 12.11 -12.77
N VAL A 194 -14.69 13.34 -12.35
CA VAL A 194 -13.81 14.25 -13.08
C VAL A 194 -12.57 14.53 -12.27
N LYS A 195 -11.42 14.08 -12.77
CA LYS A 195 -10.13 14.34 -12.16
C LYS A 195 -9.57 15.68 -12.64
N THR A 196 -9.31 16.59 -11.71
CA THR A 196 -8.68 17.90 -11.96
C THR A 196 -7.45 18.07 -11.08
N LYS A 197 -6.76 19.22 -11.18
CA LYS A 197 -5.73 19.64 -10.21
C LYS A 197 -6.28 20.75 -9.34
N ASN A 198 -6.03 20.69 -8.03
CA ASN A 198 -6.27 21.82 -7.15
C ASN A 198 -5.17 22.88 -7.27
N GLY A 199 -5.34 24.03 -6.60
CA GLY A 199 -4.34 25.11 -6.60
C GLY A 199 -2.97 24.73 -6.04
N GLY A 200 -2.87 23.61 -5.31
CA GLY A 200 -1.61 23.04 -4.82
C GLY A 200 -0.98 21.98 -5.74
N GLY A 201 -1.54 21.74 -6.93
CA GLY A 201 -1.03 20.77 -7.89
C GLY A 201 -1.39 19.30 -7.61
N TYR A 202 -2.16 19.02 -6.55
CA TYR A 202 -2.65 17.68 -6.23
C TYR A 202 -3.92 17.35 -7.01
N ASN A 203 -4.17 16.05 -7.23
CA ASN A 203 -5.41 15.59 -7.85
C ASN A 203 -6.61 15.98 -6.98
N SER A 204 -7.66 16.50 -7.63
CA SER A 204 -8.94 16.85 -7.02
C SER A 204 -10.07 16.20 -7.81
N TYR A 205 -11.19 15.93 -7.14
CA TYR A 205 -12.39 15.37 -7.73
C TYR A 205 -13.62 16.24 -7.48
N ASP A 206 -13.43 17.50 -7.06
CA ASP A 206 -14.51 18.41 -6.67
C ASP A 206 -15.53 18.70 -7.80
N MET A 207 -15.08 18.62 -9.06
CA MET A 207 -15.93 18.77 -10.25
C MET A 207 -16.77 17.54 -10.59
N SER A 208 -16.65 16.46 -9.82
CA SER A 208 -17.46 15.25 -10.01
C SER A 208 -18.90 15.50 -9.55
N GLN A 209 -19.86 15.02 -10.33
CA GLN A 209 -21.28 15.27 -10.08
C GLN A 209 -22.16 14.18 -10.71
N PHE A 210 -23.40 14.08 -10.23
CA PHE A 210 -24.41 13.28 -10.89
C PHE A 210 -24.93 13.96 -12.15
N SER A 211 -25.33 13.15 -13.12
CA SER A 211 -26.10 13.60 -14.25
C SER A 211 -27.44 14.18 -13.80
N MET A 212 -27.82 15.30 -14.42
CA MET A 212 -29.14 15.90 -14.26
C MET A 212 -30.24 15.03 -14.88
N SER A 213 -29.90 14.15 -15.81
CA SER A 213 -30.82 13.21 -16.44
C SER A 213 -30.79 11.86 -15.74
N GLU A 214 -31.94 11.22 -15.67
CA GLU A 214 -32.07 9.82 -15.27
C GLU A 214 -31.75 8.92 -16.45
N ARG A 215 -31.20 7.73 -16.16
CA ARG A 215 -30.87 6.73 -17.17
C ARG A 215 -31.28 5.33 -16.69
N PRO A 216 -32.11 4.61 -17.45
CA PRO A 216 -32.36 3.21 -17.18
C PRO A 216 -31.10 2.38 -17.48
N LEU A 217 -30.94 1.27 -16.77
CA LEU A 217 -29.98 0.26 -17.15
C LEU A 217 -30.30 -0.26 -18.56
N ASN A 218 -29.28 -0.42 -19.40
CA ASN A 218 -29.43 -0.99 -20.72
C ASN A 218 -29.56 -2.53 -20.65
N GLU A 219 -29.86 -3.15 -21.80
CA GLU A 219 -30.09 -4.60 -21.86
C GLU A 219 -28.84 -5.41 -21.44
N GLU A 220 -27.64 -4.94 -21.77
CA GLU A 220 -26.38 -5.59 -21.40
C GLU A 220 -26.10 -5.49 -19.89
N GLU A 221 -26.34 -4.33 -19.29
CA GLU A 221 -26.22 -4.08 -17.85
C GLU A 221 -27.20 -4.95 -17.06
N LEU A 222 -28.46 -5.07 -17.52
CA LEU A 222 -29.47 -5.94 -16.90
C LEU A 222 -29.10 -7.42 -17.04
N ALA A 223 -28.71 -7.86 -18.23
CA ALA A 223 -28.27 -9.24 -18.46
C ALA A 223 -27.03 -9.62 -17.63
N ALA A 224 -26.13 -8.67 -17.37
CA ALA A 224 -24.99 -8.88 -16.49
C ALA A 224 -25.41 -9.09 -15.03
N ILE A 225 -26.39 -8.32 -14.53
CA ILE A 225 -26.94 -8.52 -13.18
C ILE A 225 -27.58 -9.90 -13.07
N GLU A 226 -28.37 -10.31 -14.07
CA GLU A 226 -29.01 -11.64 -14.08
C GLU A 226 -27.99 -12.78 -14.14
N LYS A 227 -26.92 -12.62 -14.93
CA LYS A 227 -25.88 -13.66 -15.11
C LYS A 227 -24.95 -13.79 -13.92
N TYR A 228 -24.47 -12.69 -13.36
CA TYR A 228 -23.41 -12.70 -12.34
C TYR A 228 -23.89 -12.40 -10.93
N GLY A 229 -25.07 -11.78 -10.78
CA GLY A 229 -25.54 -11.23 -9.52
C GLY A 229 -24.76 -9.99 -9.09
N LEU A 230 -25.26 -9.31 -8.06
CA LEU A 230 -24.59 -8.20 -7.43
C LEU A 230 -23.54 -8.70 -6.42
N TYR A 231 -22.48 -7.92 -6.22
CA TYR A 231 -21.53 -8.20 -5.16
C TYR A 231 -22.13 -7.91 -3.78
N ASN A 232 -21.92 -8.81 -2.82
CA ASN A 232 -22.06 -8.46 -1.43
C ASN A 232 -20.82 -7.64 -1.01
N LEU A 233 -21.04 -6.36 -0.70
CA LEU A 233 -19.91 -5.46 -0.40
C LEU A 233 -19.18 -5.87 0.89
N ASN A 234 -19.84 -6.58 1.80
CA ASN A 234 -19.24 -7.05 3.05
C ASN A 234 -18.10 -8.06 2.81
N ASP A 235 -18.15 -8.83 1.72
CA ASP A 235 -17.12 -9.83 1.39
C ASP A 235 -15.76 -9.20 1.06
N PHE A 236 -15.76 -7.91 0.72
CA PHE A 236 -14.58 -7.15 0.36
C PHE A 236 -14.12 -6.20 1.47
N MET A 237 -14.78 -6.25 2.62
CA MET A 237 -14.36 -5.54 3.81
C MET A 237 -13.12 -6.24 4.41
N PRO A 238 -12.18 -5.48 5.00
CA PRO A 238 -11.15 -6.10 5.80
C PRO A 238 -11.79 -6.91 6.93
N LYS A 239 -11.13 -7.97 7.37
CA LYS A 239 -11.57 -8.69 8.57
C LYS A 239 -11.17 -7.90 9.81
N GLN A 240 -11.95 -8.07 10.89
CA GLN A 240 -11.55 -7.55 12.18
C GLN A 240 -10.20 -8.16 12.57
N PRO A 241 -9.17 -7.36 12.85
CA PRO A 241 -7.89 -7.88 13.29
C PRO A 241 -8.01 -8.69 14.58
N THR A 242 -7.36 -9.84 14.62
CA THR A 242 -7.17 -10.65 15.82
C THR A 242 -6.21 -9.95 16.80
N PRO A 243 -6.15 -10.37 18.08
CA PRO A 243 -5.21 -9.80 19.05
C PRO A 243 -3.75 -9.82 18.60
N GLU A 244 -3.33 -10.88 17.91
CA GLU A 244 -1.97 -11.01 17.35
C GLU A 244 -1.72 -10.01 16.22
N GLU A 245 -2.70 -9.82 15.33
CA GLU A 245 -2.61 -8.84 14.24
C GLU A 245 -2.66 -7.40 14.77
N LEU A 246 -3.41 -7.13 15.83
CA LEU A 246 -3.42 -5.82 16.51
C LEU A 246 -2.07 -5.49 17.12
N LYS A 247 -1.40 -6.48 17.74
CA LYS A 247 -0.04 -6.32 18.24
C LYS A 247 0.93 -6.05 17.09
N ALA A 248 0.80 -6.76 15.97
CA ALA A 248 1.59 -6.49 14.78
C ALA A 248 1.37 -5.06 14.24
N ILE A 249 0.13 -4.54 14.27
CA ILE A 249 -0.16 -3.15 13.90
C ILE A 249 0.55 -2.14 14.81
N GLU A 250 0.54 -2.38 16.12
CA GLU A 250 1.21 -1.52 17.11
C GLU A 250 2.72 -1.49 16.88
N GLU A 251 3.35 -2.67 16.76
CA GLU A 251 4.79 -2.78 16.49
C GLU A 251 5.19 -2.14 15.15
N MET A 252 4.39 -2.36 14.11
CA MET A 252 4.59 -1.72 12.80
C MET A 252 4.47 -0.21 12.88
N PHE A 253 3.56 0.31 13.71
CA PHE A 253 3.40 1.75 13.89
C PHE A 253 4.63 2.35 14.57
N GLU A 254 5.12 1.75 15.65
CA GLU A 254 6.35 2.20 16.32
C GLU A 254 7.56 2.18 15.36
N ALA A 255 7.75 1.07 14.63
CA ALA A 255 8.80 0.94 13.64
C ALA A 255 8.68 1.99 12.52
N SER A 256 7.47 2.23 12.01
CA SER A 256 7.19 3.26 11.00
C SER A 256 7.51 4.67 11.51
N VAL A 257 7.19 4.97 12.78
CA VAL A 257 7.48 6.26 13.42
C VAL A 257 8.98 6.46 13.59
N ASN A 258 9.70 5.39 13.90
CA ASN A 258 11.15 5.38 14.04
C ASN A 258 11.90 5.40 12.70
N GLY A 259 11.19 5.28 11.57
CA GLY A 259 11.80 5.19 10.26
C GLY A 259 12.58 3.88 10.05
N GLU A 260 12.17 2.81 10.71
CA GLU A 260 12.72 1.47 10.49
C GLU A 260 12.25 0.90 9.14
N ALA A 261 12.95 -0.14 8.67
CA ALA A 261 12.53 -0.89 7.49
C ALA A 261 11.40 -1.86 7.86
N TYR A 262 10.54 -2.17 6.89
CA TYR A 262 9.48 -3.15 7.06
C TYR A 262 10.10 -4.54 7.24
N ASP A 263 9.78 -5.26 8.33
CA ASP A 263 10.27 -6.61 8.61
C ASP A 263 9.24 -7.68 8.16
N PRO A 264 9.50 -8.41 7.06
CA PRO A 264 8.60 -9.46 6.60
C PRO A 264 8.50 -10.64 7.57
N ALA A 265 9.56 -10.96 8.32
CA ALA A 265 9.55 -12.10 9.24
C ALA A 265 8.57 -11.88 10.40
N ARG A 266 8.39 -10.61 10.81
CA ARG A 266 7.50 -10.24 11.91
C ARG A 266 6.07 -9.99 11.46
N TRP A 267 5.86 -9.35 10.31
CA TRP A 267 4.54 -8.79 9.98
C TRP A 267 3.89 -9.37 8.74
N ALA A 268 4.63 -10.08 7.87
CA ALA A 268 4.12 -10.53 6.58
C ALA A 268 3.06 -11.64 6.68
N PHE A 269 2.89 -12.24 7.86
CA PHE A 269 1.80 -13.18 8.13
C PHE A 269 0.43 -12.50 8.03
N ALA A 270 0.34 -11.22 8.41
CA ALA A 270 -0.90 -10.45 8.48
C ALA A 270 -0.97 -9.36 7.41
N TYR A 271 0.03 -8.47 7.38
CA TYR A 271 0.02 -7.25 6.56
C TYR A 271 1.26 -7.23 5.69
N ARG A 272 1.11 -6.96 4.39
CA ARG A 272 2.23 -6.96 3.45
C ARG A 272 2.18 -5.73 2.55
N PRO A 273 3.32 -5.08 2.28
CA PRO A 273 3.39 -4.07 1.23
C PRO A 273 3.26 -4.73 -0.15
N ALA A 274 2.80 -3.97 -1.13
CA ALA A 274 2.69 -4.44 -2.50
C ALA A 274 4.08 -4.88 -3.03
N GLY A 275 4.11 -6.01 -3.75
CA GLY A 275 5.35 -6.56 -4.33
C GLY A 275 6.15 -7.49 -3.40
N VAL A 276 5.84 -7.58 -2.10
CA VAL A 276 6.47 -8.57 -1.20
C VAL A 276 5.71 -9.90 -1.28
N PRO A 277 6.37 -11.01 -1.69
CA PRO A 277 5.71 -12.30 -1.78
C PRO A 277 5.19 -12.77 -0.42
N LYS A 278 4.12 -13.56 -0.42
CA LYS A 278 3.64 -14.22 0.81
C LYS A 278 4.79 -15.11 1.31
N PRO A 279 5.17 -15.08 2.60
CA PRO A 279 6.08 -16.09 3.10
C PRO A 279 5.48 -17.47 2.80
N ASN A 280 6.26 -18.34 2.16
CA ASN A 280 5.85 -19.72 1.96
C ASN A 280 5.58 -20.29 3.36
N SER A 281 4.36 -20.80 3.57
CA SER A 281 4.04 -21.58 4.76
C SER A 281 4.76 -22.93 4.63
N GLY A 282 6.08 -22.91 4.84
CA GLY A 282 6.97 -24.04 4.89
C GLY A 282 7.81 -23.86 6.14
N THR A 283 7.46 -24.62 7.17
CA THR A 283 8.26 -24.96 8.36
C THR A 283 9.55 -24.16 8.56
N VAL A 284 9.55 -23.31 9.59
CA VAL A 284 10.77 -22.81 10.23
C VAL A 284 11.60 -24.05 10.60
N THR A 285 12.61 -24.34 9.79
CA THR A 285 13.63 -25.32 10.15
C THR A 285 14.87 -24.50 10.51
N GLU A 286 15.05 -24.38 11.81
CA GLU A 286 16.20 -23.82 12.48
C GLU A 286 17.49 -24.39 11.86
N SER A 287 18.18 -23.59 11.05
CA SER A 287 19.46 -23.97 10.46
C SER A 287 20.57 -23.62 11.43
N LYS A 288 20.96 -24.62 12.23
CA LYS A 288 22.19 -24.66 13.03
C LYS A 288 23.42 -24.35 12.14
N PRO A 289 24.38 -23.51 12.58
CA PRO A 289 25.55 -23.18 11.78
C PRO A 289 26.49 -24.39 11.67
N THR A 290 26.87 -24.74 10.45
CA THR A 290 27.89 -25.76 10.14
C THR A 290 29.06 -25.07 9.42
N PRO A 291 30.33 -25.44 9.70
CA PRO A 291 31.50 -24.59 9.48
C PRO A 291 31.89 -24.44 8.00
N ALA A 292 32.54 -23.32 7.71
CA ALA A 292 33.08 -22.96 6.40
C ALA A 292 34.10 -24.00 5.88
N PRO A 293 34.01 -24.44 4.61
CA PRO A 293 35.08 -25.18 3.98
C PRO A 293 36.16 -24.21 3.45
N VAL A 294 37.39 -24.58 3.81
CA VAL A 294 38.70 -24.07 3.40
C VAL A 294 38.79 -23.86 1.88
N GLN A 295 39.26 -22.68 1.46
CA GLN A 295 39.64 -22.41 0.08
C GLN A 295 40.90 -23.20 -0.27
N GLN A 296 40.81 -24.03 -1.30
CA GLN A 296 41.95 -24.72 -1.90
C GLN A 296 42.38 -23.97 -3.15
N GLU A 297 43.64 -23.57 -3.13
CA GLU A 297 44.40 -22.77 -4.07
C GLU A 297 44.57 -23.50 -5.43
N SER A 298 44.38 -22.78 -6.53
CA SER A 298 44.64 -23.25 -7.89
C SER A 298 45.88 -22.55 -8.46
N GLU A 299 46.84 -23.39 -8.88
CA GLU A 299 48.17 -23.11 -9.42
C GLU A 299 48.16 -22.37 -10.80
N PRO A 300 49.21 -21.59 -11.16
CA PRO A 300 49.17 -20.57 -12.23
C PRO A 300 49.75 -21.02 -13.58
N ALA A 301 49.39 -20.29 -14.65
CA ALA A 301 49.94 -20.44 -16.00
C ALA A 301 51.13 -19.48 -16.27
N PRO A 302 52.05 -19.81 -17.21
CA PRO A 302 53.47 -19.46 -17.12
C PRO A 302 53.86 -18.19 -17.88
N VAL A 303 54.88 -17.49 -17.38
CA VAL A 303 55.65 -16.47 -18.12
C VAL A 303 57.15 -16.77 -17.97
N ALA A 304 57.85 -16.84 -19.11
CA ALA A 304 59.28 -17.10 -19.26
C ALA A 304 60.08 -15.76 -19.41
N PRO A 305 61.42 -15.75 -19.47
CA PRO A 305 62.29 -15.47 -18.32
C PRO A 305 63.32 -14.34 -18.56
N THR A 306 64.25 -14.15 -17.59
CA THR A 306 65.55 -13.41 -17.57
C THR A 306 65.51 -11.95 -17.09
N ALA A 307 66.39 -11.41 -16.23
CA ALA A 307 67.45 -11.89 -15.32
C ALA A 307 67.81 -10.70 -14.34
N PRO A 308 68.86 -10.71 -13.49
CA PRO A 308 68.73 -10.48 -12.04
C PRO A 308 69.45 -9.24 -11.48
N VAL A 309 69.02 -8.69 -10.32
CA VAL A 309 69.91 -7.95 -9.40
C VAL A 309 69.40 -7.94 -7.94
N THR A 310 70.07 -8.75 -7.12
CA THR A 310 70.65 -8.61 -5.75
C THR A 310 70.00 -7.72 -4.64
N PRO A 311 70.14 -8.06 -3.33
CA PRO A 311 69.16 -7.79 -2.27
C PRO A 311 69.57 -6.80 -1.15
N ALA A 312 68.57 -6.46 -0.32
CA ALA A 312 68.59 -6.10 1.12
C ALA A 312 69.12 -4.69 1.53
N PRO A 313 68.87 -4.17 2.76
CA PRO A 313 68.12 -4.73 3.88
C PRO A 313 67.11 -3.79 4.60
N GLN A 314 66.35 -4.44 5.47
CA GLN A 314 65.47 -4.01 6.55
C GLN A 314 66.14 -3.10 7.61
N ALA A 315 65.38 -2.19 8.23
CA ALA A 315 65.67 -1.65 9.56
C ALA A 315 64.37 -1.35 10.31
N ALA A 316 64.44 -1.60 11.62
CA ALA A 316 63.36 -1.76 12.59
C ALA A 316 62.97 -0.41 13.26
N PRO A 317 62.04 -0.40 14.25
CA PRO A 317 61.18 0.73 14.59
C PRO A 317 61.78 1.69 15.61
N VAL A 318 61.22 2.91 15.69
CA VAL A 318 61.39 3.80 16.84
C VAL A 318 60.04 4.37 17.31
N THR A 319 59.85 4.27 18.62
CA THR A 319 58.66 4.65 19.40
C THR A 319 58.73 6.09 19.95
N SER A 320 57.54 6.64 20.24
CA SER A 320 57.22 7.72 21.20
C SER A 320 57.50 9.16 20.71
N VAL A 321 56.69 10.21 20.95
CA VAL A 321 55.64 10.55 21.94
C VAL A 321 54.70 11.62 21.33
N ALA A 322 53.44 11.69 21.80
CA ALA A 322 52.59 12.89 22.03
C ALA A 322 51.19 12.87 21.36
N THR A 323 50.18 12.53 22.16
CA THR A 323 48.75 12.90 22.06
C THR A 323 48.54 14.20 22.89
N PRO A 324 47.41 14.95 22.86
CA PRO A 324 46.13 14.66 22.21
C PRO A 324 45.38 15.84 21.53
N ALA A 325 44.42 15.52 20.66
CA ALA A 325 43.19 16.29 20.51
C ALA A 325 42.05 15.32 20.20
N ALA A 326 41.06 15.30 21.08
CA ALA A 326 39.97 14.34 21.11
C ALA A 326 38.93 14.62 20.02
N THR A 327 38.67 13.63 19.17
CA THR A 327 37.44 13.51 18.40
C THR A 327 36.41 12.74 19.24
N THR A 328 35.31 13.43 19.56
CA THR A 328 34.10 12.91 20.19
C THR A 328 33.56 11.70 19.41
N PRO A 329 33.22 10.57 20.05
CA PRO A 329 32.57 9.44 19.39
C PRO A 329 31.10 9.76 19.09
N GLU A 330 30.69 9.45 17.86
CA GLU A 330 29.32 9.42 17.39
C GLU A 330 28.50 8.40 18.23
N ALA A 331 27.40 8.88 18.83
CA ALA A 331 26.53 8.06 19.66
C ALA A 331 25.72 7.06 18.82
N PRO A 332 25.43 5.84 19.32
CA PRO A 332 24.65 4.83 18.61
C PRO A 332 23.21 5.31 18.36
N LYS A 333 22.62 4.90 17.22
CA LYS A 333 21.18 5.07 16.94
C LYS A 333 20.36 4.33 17.98
N GLU A 334 19.87 5.06 18.97
CA GLU A 334 18.94 4.58 19.99
C GLU A 334 17.57 4.32 19.33
N GLN A 335 16.99 3.14 19.58
CA GLN A 335 15.58 2.87 19.28
C GLN A 335 14.73 3.76 20.20
N LEU A 336 14.40 4.96 19.72
CA LEU A 336 13.46 5.82 20.41
C LEU A 336 12.07 5.19 20.27
N SER A 337 11.31 5.01 21.36
CA SER A 337 9.89 4.66 21.23
C SER A 337 9.12 5.82 20.60
N ALA A 338 7.94 5.56 20.03
CA ALA A 338 7.07 6.61 19.50
C ALA A 338 6.80 7.70 20.57
N SER A 339 6.71 7.29 21.83
CA SER A 339 6.59 8.18 23.00
C SER A 339 7.86 9.02 23.25
N ALA A 340 9.06 8.46 23.03
CA ALA A 340 10.33 9.16 23.17
C ALA A 340 10.57 10.17 22.02
N LEU A 341 10.14 9.86 20.80
CA LEU A 341 10.16 10.80 19.68
C LEU A 341 9.24 12.00 19.96
N VAL A 342 8.04 11.74 20.51
CA VAL A 342 7.13 12.80 20.95
C VAL A 342 7.73 13.63 22.09
N ALA A 343 8.40 13.00 23.06
CA ALA A 343 9.08 13.72 24.14
C ALA A 343 10.19 14.64 23.61
N ARG A 344 10.97 14.18 22.62
CA ARG A 344 11.99 14.99 21.95
C ARG A 344 11.38 16.14 21.16
N LEU A 345 10.32 15.89 20.39
CA LEU A 345 9.63 16.94 19.61
C LEU A 345 8.93 17.97 20.50
N LYS A 346 8.43 17.56 21.68
CA LYS A 346 7.90 18.47 22.70
C LYS A 346 8.98 19.36 23.34
N GLN A 347 10.23 18.88 23.44
CA GLN A 347 11.35 19.65 24.00
C GLN A 347 11.93 20.67 23.00
N GLN A 348 11.84 20.40 21.70
CA GLN A 348 12.35 21.30 20.65
C GLN A 348 11.44 22.51 20.36
N GLY A 349 10.21 22.52 20.88
CA GLY A 349 9.23 23.60 20.70
C GLY A 349 9.05 24.53 21.91
N LYS A 350 10.07 24.69 22.76
CA LYS A 350 10.07 25.68 23.85
C LYS A 350 10.93 26.89 23.53
#